data_AF-A0AAU7CI72-F1
#
_entry.id   AF-A0AAU7CI72-F1
#
_cell.length_a   1.000
_cell.length_b   1.000
_cell.length_c   1.000
_cell.angle_alpha   90.00
_cell.angle_beta   90.00
_cell.angle_gamma   90.00
#
_symmetry.space_group_name_H-M   'P 1'
#
loop_
_entity.id
_entity.type
_entity.pdbx_description
1 polymer ?
#
loop_
_entity_poly.entity_id
_entity_poly.type
_entity_poly.pdbx_seq_one_letter_code
_entity_poly.pdbx_strand_id
1 'polypeptide(L)'
;MPFSPSSALLSNDVYATLSAMITPAIFLTANGSLIISTSNRMSRIVDRIRVLNDLGDRIGRRGSDFDFPRERLVNVEAELDRLVWRSYRIRYALVSLYLAFGAFVGTSLTLAIDVWTGNHRLIFLPTLLAVLGVFLMLAACVNLVREALEALRGNRKELWFFRELQAKRNAEGMEELPK
;
A
#
# COMPACT_ATOMS: atom_id res chain seq x y z
N MET A 1 -43.61 -17.44 -38.76
CA MET A 1 -42.87 -18.10 -37.64
C MET A 1 -42.88 -17.14 -36.47
N PRO A 2 -43.57 -17.44 -35.35
CA PRO A 2 -43.58 -16.53 -34.21
C PRO A 2 -42.23 -16.64 -33.50
N PHE A 3 -41.60 -15.49 -33.24
CA PHE A 3 -40.46 -15.41 -32.34
C PHE A 3 -40.89 -15.95 -30.97
N SER A 4 -40.28 -17.06 -30.54
CA SER A 4 -40.56 -17.64 -29.22
C SER A 4 -40.16 -16.62 -28.14
N PRO A 5 -41.07 -16.19 -27.25
CA PRO A 5 -40.77 -15.19 -26.21
C PRO A 5 -39.62 -15.62 -25.28
N SER A 6 -39.34 -16.92 -25.21
CA SER A 6 -38.24 -17.47 -24.39
C SER A 6 -36.85 -17.06 -24.86
N SER A 7 -36.62 -16.86 -26.17
CA SER A 7 -35.28 -16.45 -26.65
C SER A 7 -34.98 -14.96 -26.35
N ALA A 8 -36.01 -14.11 -26.39
CA ALA A 8 -35.89 -12.70 -26.05
C ALA A 8 -35.63 -12.48 -24.53
N LEU A 9 -36.28 -13.27 -23.68
CA LEU A 9 -36.05 -13.25 -22.22
C LEU A 9 -34.62 -13.70 -21.88
N LEU A 10 -34.15 -14.82 -22.47
CA LEU A 10 -32.77 -15.30 -22.29
C LEU A 10 -31.71 -14.27 -22.74
N SER A 11 -31.95 -13.54 -23.84
CA SER A 11 -31.02 -12.49 -24.26
C SER A 11 -30.96 -11.33 -23.26
N ASN A 12 -32.09 -10.90 -22.70
CA ASN A 12 -32.13 -9.80 -21.74
C ASN A 12 -31.39 -10.14 -20.43
N ASP A 13 -31.52 -11.37 -19.93
CA ASP A 13 -30.84 -11.82 -18.71
C ASP A 13 -29.32 -11.88 -18.89
N VAL A 14 -28.84 -12.29 -20.07
CA VAL A 14 -27.41 -12.29 -20.41
C VAL A 14 -26.84 -10.87 -20.46
N TYR A 15 -27.52 -9.93 -21.11
CA TYR A 15 -27.06 -8.54 -21.16
C TYR A 15 -27.07 -7.86 -19.78
N ALA A 16 -28.09 -8.12 -18.96
CA ALA A 16 -28.15 -7.61 -17.59
C ALA A 16 -26.98 -8.13 -16.73
N THR A 17 -26.63 -9.40 -16.87
CA THR A 17 -25.49 -10.01 -16.17
C THR A 17 -24.17 -9.41 -16.62
N LEU A 18 -23.93 -9.30 -17.93
CA LEU A 18 -22.71 -8.69 -18.46
C LEU A 18 -22.57 -7.23 -17.99
N SER A 19 -23.68 -6.50 -17.91
CA SER A 19 -23.71 -5.14 -17.35
C SER A 19 -23.38 -5.13 -15.85
N ALA A 20 -23.92 -6.07 -15.07
CA ALA A 20 -23.63 -6.21 -13.64
C ALA A 20 -22.14 -6.57 -13.37
N MET A 21 -21.46 -7.20 -14.32
CA MET A 21 -20.02 -7.52 -14.22
C MET A 21 -19.10 -6.31 -14.48
N ILE A 22 -19.62 -5.20 -15.02
CA ILE A 22 -18.83 -3.98 -15.25
C ILE A 22 -18.28 -3.43 -13.93
N THR A 23 -19.11 -3.37 -12.88
CA THR A 23 -18.74 -2.84 -11.57
C THR A 23 -17.56 -3.60 -10.94
N PRO A 24 -17.61 -4.93 -10.71
CA PRO A 24 -16.48 -5.66 -10.15
C PRO A 24 -15.24 -5.60 -11.05
N ALA A 25 -15.38 -5.51 -12.38
CA ALA A 25 -14.23 -5.37 -13.29
C ALA A 25 -13.49 -4.03 -13.12
N ILE A 26 -14.23 -2.92 -12.99
CA ILE A 26 -13.64 -1.60 -12.73
C ILE A 26 -12.91 -1.60 -11.38
N PHE A 27 -13.52 -2.16 -10.34
CA PHE A 27 -12.89 -2.27 -9.02
C PHE A 27 -11.63 -3.16 -9.05
N LEU A 28 -11.65 -4.27 -9.79
CA LEU A 28 -10.48 -5.13 -9.94
C LEU A 28 -9.30 -4.40 -10.58
N THR A 29 -9.59 -3.57 -11.60
CA THR A 29 -8.57 -2.77 -12.29
C THR A 29 -7.96 -1.73 -11.35
N ALA A 30 -8.80 -0.96 -10.65
CA ALA A 30 -8.33 0.02 -9.67
C ALA A 30 -7.53 -0.63 -8.52
N ASN A 31 -8.01 -1.77 -8.01
CA ASN A 31 -7.33 -2.55 -6.97
C ASN A 31 -5.98 -3.08 -7.47
N GLY A 32 -5.90 -3.61 -8.69
CA GLY A 32 -4.66 -4.05 -9.31
C GLY A 32 -3.59 -2.93 -9.34
N SER A 33 -3.97 -1.71 -9.75
CA SER A 33 -3.06 -0.56 -9.71
C SER A 33 -2.60 -0.21 -8.29
N LEU A 34 -3.50 -0.28 -7.30
CA LEU A 34 -3.15 -0.04 -5.90
C LEU A 34 -2.20 -1.12 -5.36
N ILE A 35 -2.42 -2.40 -5.68
CA ILE A 35 -1.54 -3.51 -5.28
C ILE A 35 -0.13 -3.29 -5.83
N ILE A 36 0.00 -3.03 -7.14
CA ILE A 36 1.30 -2.79 -7.77
C ILE A 36 1.99 -1.59 -7.13
N SER A 37 1.28 -0.46 -6.98
CA SER A 37 1.83 0.75 -6.36
C SER A 37 2.31 0.49 -4.93
N THR A 38 1.53 -0.26 -4.15
CA THR A 38 1.82 -0.56 -2.76
C THR A 38 2.96 -1.57 -2.62
N SER A 39 3.02 -2.58 -3.48
CA SER A 39 4.13 -3.53 -3.56
C SER A 39 5.45 -2.81 -3.83
N ASN A 40 5.45 -1.88 -4.79
CA ASN A 40 6.64 -1.07 -5.09
C ASN A 40 7.04 -0.14 -3.93
N ARG A 41 6.07 0.33 -3.11
CA ARG A 41 6.40 1.06 -1.87
C ARG A 41 7.03 0.13 -0.83
N MET A 42 6.50 -1.08 -0.67
CA MET A 42 7.02 -2.07 0.27
C MET A 42 8.48 -2.41 -0.06
N SER A 43 8.80 -2.71 -1.33
CA SER A 43 10.17 -2.99 -1.76
C SER A 43 11.12 -1.85 -1.41
N ARG A 44 10.72 -0.59 -1.70
CA ARG A 44 11.51 0.59 -1.35
C ARG A 44 11.74 0.76 0.15
N ILE A 45 10.75 0.43 0.99
CA ILE A 45 10.94 0.45 2.46
C ILE A 45 11.96 -0.59 2.88
N VAL A 46 11.85 -1.82 2.36
CA VAL A 46 12.80 -2.90 2.69
C VAL A 46 14.22 -2.54 2.23
N ASP A 47 14.36 -1.98 1.03
CA ASP A 47 15.65 -1.53 0.52
C ASP A 47 16.23 -0.40 1.37
N ARG A 48 15.41 0.56 1.80
CA ARG A 48 15.86 1.64 2.71
C ARG A 48 16.29 1.08 4.07
N ILE A 49 15.59 0.09 4.61
CA ILE A 49 15.99 -0.58 5.87
C ILE A 49 17.38 -1.21 5.71
N ARG A 50 17.63 -1.93 4.60
CA ARG A 50 18.95 -2.54 4.34
C ARG A 50 20.05 -1.49 4.28
N VAL A 51 19.83 -0.39 3.55
CA VAL A 51 20.80 0.71 3.43
C VAL A 51 21.11 1.35 4.79
N LEU A 52 20.11 1.61 5.62
CA LEU A 52 20.32 2.20 6.95
C LEU A 52 20.99 1.23 7.91
N ASN A 53 20.66 -0.06 7.83
CA ASN A 53 21.32 -1.09 8.64
C ASN A 53 22.81 -1.16 8.30
N ASP A 54 23.16 -1.19 7.02
CA ASP A 54 24.56 -1.14 6.57
C ASP A 54 25.27 0.14 7.01
N LEU A 55 24.58 1.29 7.00
CA LEU A 55 25.12 2.56 7.50
C LEU A 55 25.38 2.51 9.01
N GLY A 56 24.44 1.98 9.79
CA GLY A 56 24.59 1.78 11.23
C GLY A 56 25.80 0.89 11.55
N ASP A 57 25.93 -0.24 10.85
CA ASP A 57 27.07 -1.15 10.96
C ASP A 57 28.41 -0.46 10.65
N ARG A 58 28.46 0.38 9.61
CA ARG A 58 29.66 1.14 9.24
C ARG A 58 30.04 2.15 10.31
N ILE A 59 29.09 2.91 10.84
CA ILE A 59 29.36 3.90 11.89
C ILE A 59 29.79 3.20 13.18
N GLY A 60 29.18 2.05 13.52
CA GLY A 60 29.55 1.27 14.70
C GLY A 60 30.96 0.69 14.63
N ARG A 61 31.39 0.21 13.46
CA ARG A 61 32.73 -0.40 13.27
C ARG A 61 33.84 0.59 12.95
N ARG A 62 33.52 1.69 12.27
CA ARG A 62 34.47 2.70 11.77
C ARG A 62 34.07 4.11 12.19
N GLY A 63 33.70 4.28 13.47
CA GLY A 63 33.21 5.56 13.99
C GLY A 63 34.17 6.74 13.81
N SER A 64 35.48 6.49 13.67
CA SER A 64 36.50 7.51 13.40
C SER A 64 36.37 8.17 12.02
N ASP A 65 35.75 7.50 11.05
CA ASP A 65 35.61 7.98 9.67
C ASP A 65 34.40 8.93 9.53
N PHE A 66 33.60 9.08 10.58
CA PHE A 66 32.37 9.87 10.59
C PHE A 66 32.45 10.97 11.63
N ASP A 67 32.01 12.16 11.26
CA ASP A 67 31.73 13.24 12.19
C ASP A 67 30.49 12.90 13.03
N PHE A 68 30.54 13.19 14.33
CA PHE A 68 29.44 12.95 15.28
C PHE A 68 28.86 11.52 15.21
N PRO A 69 29.68 10.47 15.38
CA PRO A 69 29.26 9.09 15.12
C PRO A 69 28.14 8.62 16.06
N ARG A 70 28.11 9.11 17.31
CA ARG A 70 27.05 8.78 18.27
C ARG A 70 25.70 9.34 17.83
N GLU A 71 25.66 10.62 17.45
CA GLU A 71 24.44 11.29 16.99
C GLU A 71 23.90 10.66 15.72
N ARG A 72 24.78 10.28 14.79
CA ARG A 72 24.40 9.55 13.57
C ARG A 72 23.78 8.19 13.87
N LEU A 73 24.37 7.41 14.78
CA LEU A 73 23.81 6.11 15.18
C LEU A 73 22.42 6.25 15.78
N VAL A 74 22.22 7.21 16.69
CA VAL A 74 20.91 7.47 17.29
C VAL A 74 19.87 7.86 16.24
N ASN A 75 20.23 8.68 15.26
CA ASN A 75 19.31 9.04 14.18
C ASN A 75 19.00 7.86 13.24
N VAL A 76 19.98 7.01 12.94
CA VAL A 76 19.80 5.78 12.13
C VAL A 76 18.84 4.82 12.81
N GLU A 77 19.03 4.55 14.10
CA GLU A 77 18.15 3.70 14.91
C GLU A 77 16.71 4.24 14.92
N ALA A 78 16.56 5.55 15.19
CA ALA A 78 15.25 6.20 15.16
C ALA A 78 14.58 6.16 13.76
N GLU A 79 15.34 6.15 12.67
CA GLU A 79 14.81 6.01 11.31
C GLU A 79 14.41 4.56 10.99
N LEU A 80 15.19 3.58 11.43
CA LEU A 80 14.86 2.16 11.31
C LEU A 80 13.53 1.84 12.00
N ASP A 81 13.32 2.31 13.24
CA ASP A 81 12.06 2.11 13.96
C ASP A 81 10.85 2.67 13.19
N ARG A 82 11.01 3.84 12.57
CA ARG A 82 9.96 4.44 11.73
C ARG A 82 9.69 3.61 10.49
N LEU A 83 10.71 3.08 9.83
CA LEU A 83 10.55 2.25 8.63
C LEU A 83 9.91 0.90 8.97
N VAL A 84 10.26 0.30 10.11
CA VAL A 84 9.61 -0.91 10.62
C VAL A 84 8.13 -0.64 10.84
N TRP A 85 7.77 0.44 11.53
CA TRP A 85 6.37 0.82 11.72
C TRP A 85 5.63 1.03 10.38
N ARG A 86 6.26 1.71 9.42
CA ARG A 86 5.70 1.92 8.07
C ARG A 86 5.51 0.60 7.32
N SER A 87 6.45 -0.34 7.45
CA SER A 87 6.37 -1.65 6.81
C SER A 87 5.12 -2.43 7.26
N TYR A 88 4.77 -2.36 8.55
CA TYR A 88 3.54 -2.98 9.06
C TYR A 88 2.29 -2.35 8.44
N ARG A 89 2.22 -1.01 8.34
CA ARG A 89 1.08 -0.31 7.72
C ARG A 89 0.91 -0.67 6.24
N ILE A 90 2.00 -0.70 5.48
CA ILE A 90 1.98 -1.12 4.08
C ILE A 90 1.53 -2.59 3.96
N ARG A 91 2.02 -3.47 4.83
CA ARG A 91 1.58 -4.87 4.87
C ARG A 91 0.08 -5.00 5.11
N TYR A 92 -0.47 -4.28 6.08
CA TYR A 92 -1.92 -4.28 6.33
C TYR A 92 -2.72 -3.77 5.14
N ALA A 93 -2.23 -2.73 4.45
CA ALA A 93 -2.84 -2.25 3.22
C ALA A 93 -2.81 -3.33 2.12
N LEU A 94 -1.66 -3.97 1.87
CA LEU A 94 -1.52 -5.03 0.87
C LEU A 94 -2.46 -6.21 1.14
N VAL A 95 -2.48 -6.71 2.38
CA VAL A 95 -3.37 -7.82 2.75
C VAL A 95 -4.83 -7.43 2.51
N SER A 96 -5.24 -6.23 2.91
CA SER A 96 -6.60 -5.74 2.68
C SER A 96 -6.94 -5.62 1.19
N LEU A 97 -5.99 -5.16 0.36
CA LEU A 97 -6.16 -5.10 -1.10
C LEU A 97 -6.29 -6.49 -1.72
N TYR A 98 -5.48 -7.46 -1.31
CA TYR A 98 -5.58 -8.85 -1.79
C TYR A 98 -6.90 -9.51 -1.37
N LEU A 99 -7.37 -9.26 -0.15
CA LEU A 99 -8.68 -9.73 0.30
C LEU A 99 -9.81 -9.07 -0.49
N ALA A 100 -9.73 -7.76 -0.75
CA ALA A 100 -10.68 -7.06 -1.61
C ALA A 100 -10.68 -7.60 -3.04
N PHE A 101 -9.51 -7.91 -3.59
CA PHE A 101 -9.35 -8.50 -4.92
C PHE A 101 -10.05 -9.86 -4.97
N GLY A 102 -9.82 -10.73 -3.98
CA GLY A 102 -10.52 -12.00 -3.86
C GLY A 102 -12.03 -11.86 -3.74
N ALA A 103 -12.52 -10.87 -2.98
CA ALA A 103 -13.94 -10.60 -2.85
C ALA A 103 -14.59 -10.13 -4.16
N PHE A 104 -13.91 -9.28 -4.95
CA PHE A 104 -14.41 -8.84 -6.26
C PHE A 104 -14.40 -9.97 -7.30
N VAL A 105 -13.35 -10.80 -7.31
CA VAL A 105 -13.31 -12.02 -8.14
C VAL A 105 -14.44 -12.97 -7.75
N GLY A 106 -14.65 -13.18 -6.44
CA GLY A 106 -15.72 -14.01 -5.93
C GLY A 106 -17.11 -13.46 -6.27
N THR A 107 -17.29 -12.12 -6.28
CA THR A 107 -18.52 -11.46 -6.74
C THR A 107 -18.79 -11.82 -8.20
N SER A 108 -17.79 -11.68 -9.07
CA SER A 108 -17.90 -12.02 -10.50
C SER A 108 -18.24 -13.51 -10.71
N LEU A 109 -17.58 -14.40 -9.96
CA LEU A 109 -17.80 -15.84 -10.05
C LEU A 109 -19.20 -16.24 -9.54
N THR A 110 -19.67 -15.65 -8.44
CA THR A 110 -21.02 -15.93 -7.92
C THR A 110 -22.12 -15.40 -8.83
N LEU A 111 -21.94 -14.24 -9.47
CA LEU A 111 -22.85 -13.77 -10.53
C LEU A 111 -22.92 -14.75 -11.70
N ALA A 112 -21.77 -15.24 -12.18
CA ALA A 112 -21.73 -16.21 -13.27
C ALA A 112 -22.43 -17.54 -12.92
N ILE A 113 -22.23 -18.03 -11.70
CA ILE A 113 -22.86 -19.27 -11.21
C ILE A 113 -24.38 -19.11 -11.04
N ASP A 114 -24.85 -17.96 -10.53
CA ASP A 114 -26.29 -17.71 -10.35
C ASP A 114 -27.05 -17.78 -11.69
N VAL A 115 -26.47 -17.20 -12.75
CA VAL A 115 -27.01 -17.27 -14.11
C VAL A 115 -26.98 -18.69 -14.67
N TRP A 116 -25.87 -19.41 -14.48
CA TRP A 116 -25.74 -20.78 -14.99
C TRP A 116 -26.70 -21.77 -14.32
N THR A 117 -26.95 -21.61 -13.01
CA THR A 117 -27.85 -22.50 -12.26
C THR A 117 -29.33 -22.12 -12.37
N GLY A 118 -29.65 -20.91 -12.85
CA GLY A 118 -31.02 -20.42 -13.07
C GLY A 118 -31.86 -20.27 -11.79
N ASN A 119 -31.26 -20.49 -10.61
CA ASN A 119 -32.02 -20.75 -9.39
C ASN A 119 -32.33 -19.50 -8.57
N HIS A 120 -31.81 -18.32 -8.96
CA HIS A 120 -32.02 -17.00 -8.33
C HIS A 120 -31.94 -17.00 -6.78
N ARG A 121 -31.31 -18.02 -6.18
CA ARG A 121 -31.24 -18.22 -4.72
C ARG A 121 -29.98 -17.59 -4.14
N LEU A 122 -29.00 -17.24 -4.98
CA LEU A 122 -27.72 -16.68 -4.56
C LEU A 122 -27.70 -15.14 -4.60
N ILE A 123 -28.84 -14.47 -4.82
CA ILE A 123 -28.92 -13.00 -4.98
C ILE A 123 -28.15 -12.22 -3.90
N PHE A 124 -28.14 -12.70 -2.65
CA PHE A 124 -27.46 -12.01 -1.55
C PHE A 124 -25.93 -12.15 -1.57
N LEU A 125 -25.40 -13.25 -2.12
CA LEU A 125 -23.99 -13.61 -2.00
C LEU A 125 -23.06 -12.67 -2.81
N PRO A 126 -23.33 -12.36 -4.09
CA PRO A 126 -22.55 -11.37 -4.83
C PRO A 126 -22.57 -9.99 -4.19
N THR A 127 -23.74 -9.55 -3.69
CA THR A 127 -23.86 -8.23 -3.04
C THR A 127 -23.02 -8.18 -1.77
N LEU A 128 -23.05 -9.23 -0.93
CA LEU A 128 -22.24 -9.29 0.29
C LEU A 128 -20.74 -9.26 -0.02
N LEU A 129 -20.29 -10.05 -1.01
CA LEU A 129 -18.88 -10.07 -1.43
C LEU A 129 -18.45 -8.72 -2.00
N ALA A 130 -19.29 -8.07 -2.82
CA ALA A 130 -19.00 -6.77 -3.39
C ALA A 130 -18.84 -5.71 -2.29
N VAL A 131 -19.79 -5.66 -1.36
CA VAL A 131 -19.77 -4.72 -0.22
C VAL A 131 -18.53 -4.96 0.64
N LEU A 132 -18.24 -6.21 0.99
CA LEU A 132 -17.03 -6.59 1.73
C LEU A 132 -15.76 -6.14 1.00
N GLY A 133 -15.68 -6.36 -0.31
CA GLY A 133 -14.54 -5.94 -1.13
C GLY A 133 -14.33 -4.43 -1.10
N VAL A 134 -15.39 -3.64 -1.20
CA VAL A 134 -15.32 -2.17 -1.12
C VAL A 134 -14.84 -1.72 0.27
N PHE A 135 -15.33 -2.33 1.35
CA PHE A 135 -14.88 -2.00 2.71
C PHE A 135 -13.40 -2.33 2.94
N LEU A 136 -12.94 -3.48 2.45
CA LEU A 136 -11.53 -3.88 2.52
C LEU A 136 -10.63 -2.93 1.70
N MET A 137 -11.07 -2.53 0.51
CA MET A 137 -10.38 -1.55 -0.32
C MET A 137 -10.31 -0.18 0.37
N LEU A 138 -11.40 0.27 1.01
CA LEU A 138 -11.43 1.50 1.80
C LEU A 138 -10.45 1.43 2.99
N ALA A 139 -10.45 0.32 3.73
CA ALA A 139 -9.51 0.10 4.83
C ALA A 139 -8.05 0.13 4.35
N ALA A 140 -7.76 -0.42 3.16
CA ALA A 140 -6.44 -0.31 2.55
C ALA A 140 -6.07 1.14 2.25
N CYS A 141 -6.96 1.90 1.60
CA CYS A 141 -6.75 3.31 1.28
C CYS A 141 -6.44 4.14 2.54
N VAL A 142 -7.17 3.91 3.64
CA VAL A 142 -6.90 4.60 4.92
C VAL A 142 -5.50 4.29 5.44
N ASN A 143 -5.05 3.03 5.38
CA ASN A 143 -3.70 2.66 5.79
C ASN A 143 -2.62 3.29 4.89
N LEU A 144 -2.87 3.35 3.57
CA LEU A 144 -1.95 3.99 2.61
C LEU A 144 -1.82 5.50 2.84
N VAL A 145 -2.94 6.21 3.11
CA VAL A 145 -2.90 7.63 3.45
C VAL A 145 -2.12 7.88 4.73
N ARG A 146 -2.36 7.07 5.77
CA ARG A 146 -1.63 7.17 7.05
C ARG A 146 -0.14 6.94 6.87
N GLU A 147 0.25 5.96 6.06
CA GLU A 147 1.66 5.71 5.74
C GLU A 147 2.29 6.87 4.97
N ALA A 148 1.60 7.41 3.96
CA ALA A 148 2.09 8.53 3.16
C ALA A 148 2.33 9.79 4.01
N LEU A 149 1.43 10.08 4.95
CA LEU A 149 1.59 11.20 5.88
C LEU A 149 2.81 11.02 6.79
N GLU A 150 3.07 9.81 7.27
CA GLU A 150 4.24 9.54 8.11
C GLU A 150 5.54 9.56 7.30
N ALA A 151 5.51 9.12 6.03
CA ALA A 151 6.64 9.24 5.12
C ALA A 151 7.08 10.71 4.94
N LEU A 152 6.13 11.63 4.79
CA LEU A 152 6.40 13.07 4.70
C LEU A 152 7.01 13.64 6.00
N ARG A 153 6.51 13.18 7.16
CA ARG A 153 7.08 13.57 8.47
C ARG A 153 8.49 13.03 8.65
N GLY A 154 8.76 11.80 8.23
CA GLY A 154 10.09 11.18 8.26
C GLY A 154 11.10 11.97 7.43
N ASN A 155 10.75 12.33 6.20
CA ASN A 155 11.61 13.13 5.32
C ASN A 155 11.96 14.50 5.93
N ARG A 156 10.99 15.14 6.59
CA ARG A 156 11.25 16.40 7.31
C ARG A 156 12.26 16.21 8.45
N LYS A 157 12.20 15.11 9.20
CA LYS A 157 13.17 14.83 10.29
C LYS A 157 14.59 14.61 9.75
N GLU A 158 14.74 13.90 8.63
CA GLU A 158 16.04 13.70 7.97
C GLU A 158 16.67 15.03 7.54
N LEU A 159 15.87 15.94 6.97
CA LEU A 159 16.32 17.29 6.61
C LEU A 159 16.74 18.12 7.84
N TRP A 160 16.01 18.02 8.95
CA TRP A 160 16.37 18.70 10.19
C TRP A 160 17.69 18.18 10.75
N PHE A 161 17.87 16.86 10.82
CA PHE A 161 19.11 16.25 11.29
C PHE A 161 20.31 16.64 10.41
N PHE A 162 20.13 16.67 9.10
CA PHE A 162 21.17 17.12 8.16
C PHE A 162 21.58 18.59 8.42
N ARG A 163 20.59 19.48 8.63
CA ARG A 163 20.86 20.89 8.95
C ARG A 163 21.54 21.06 10.30
N GLU A 164 21.16 20.26 11.30
CA GLU A 164 21.78 20.28 12.63
C GLU A 164 23.26 19.89 12.55
N LEU A 165 23.59 18.82 11.82
CA LEU A 165 24.97 18.41 11.60
C LEU A 165 25.78 19.49 10.84
N GLN A 166 25.20 20.13 9.82
CA GLN A 166 25.88 21.23 9.12
C GLN A 166 26.15 22.42 10.06
N ALA A 167 25.19 22.78 10.91
CA ALA A 167 25.38 23.86 11.87
C ALA A 167 26.52 23.55 12.86
N LYS A 168 26.62 22.31 13.34
CA LYS A 168 27.71 21.88 14.23
C LYS A 168 29.07 21.95 13.54
N ARG A 169 29.19 21.44 12.30
CA ARG A 169 30.42 21.53 11.49
C ARG A 169 30.88 22.97 11.29
N ASN A 170 29.94 23.86 10.99
CA ASN A 170 30.25 25.27 10.80
C ASN A 170 30.70 25.95 12.10
N ALA A 171 30.18 25.54 13.26
CA ALA A 171 30.59 26.06 14.56
C ALA A 171 32.02 25.60 14.92
N GLU A 172 32.35 24.32 14.74
CA GLU A 172 33.70 23.79 14.98
C GLU A 172 34.74 24.43 14.04
N GLY A 173 34.39 24.63 12.77
CA GLY A 173 35.26 25.32 11.81
C GLY A 173 35.51 26.81 12.13
N MET A 174 34.69 27.45 12.96
CA MET A 174 34.91 28.82 13.44
C MET A 174 35.75 28.89 14.72
N GLU A 175 35.85 27.79 15.49
CA GLU A 175 36.72 27.69 16.67
C GLU A 175 38.20 27.46 16.31
N GLU A 176 38.48 26.88 15.13
CA GLU A 176 39.86 26.63 14.64
C GLU A 176 40.55 27.84 13.99
N LEU A 177 39.87 28.99 13.84
CA LEU A 177 40.49 30.22 13.33
C LEU A 177 41.34 30.89 14.43
N PRO A 178 42.69 30.96 14.30
CA PRO A 178 43.51 31.66 15.27
C PRO A 178 43.22 33.16 15.20
N LYS A 179 43.07 33.78 16.38
CA LYS A 179 42.97 35.24 16.56
C LYS A 179 44.24 35.96 16.14
#